data_AF-F4QG67-F1
#
_entry.id   AF-F4QG67-F1
#
_cell.length_a   1.000
_cell.length_b   1.000
_cell.length_c   1.000
_cell.angle_alpha   90.00
_cell.angle_beta   90.00
_cell.angle_gamma   90.00
#
_symmetry.space_group_name_H-M   'P 1'
#
loop_
_entity.id
_entity.type
_entity.pdbx_description
1 polymer ?
#
loop_
_entity_poly.entity_id
_entity_poly.type
_entity_poly.pdbx_seq_one_letter_code
_entity_poly.pdbx_strand_id
1 'polypeptide(L)'
;MSEHPSHSEQLPRLNRAAGQIEGIKRMIGEGQYCVDILTQLRAVRSALKTIELSVLETHMKSCLTDRCCTGEKQRDDQITEIMTLLKKYE
;
A
#
# COMPACT_ATOMS: atom_id res chain seq x y z
N MET A 1 -1.31 -25.41 6.17
CA MET A 1 -1.77 -24.37 5.23
C MET A 1 -1.35 -23.05 5.85
N SER A 2 -0.53 -22.25 5.17
CA SER A 2 -0.09 -20.98 5.74
C SER A 2 -1.30 -20.05 5.88
N GLU A 3 -1.67 -19.75 7.12
CA GLU A 3 -2.72 -18.80 7.45
C GLU A 3 -2.19 -17.39 7.12
N HIS A 4 -2.36 -16.98 5.87
CA HIS A 4 -2.06 -15.62 5.45
C HIS A 4 -3.24 -14.72 5.80
N PRO A 5 -2.99 -13.53 6.37
CA PRO A 5 -4.08 -12.61 6.70
C PRO A 5 -4.79 -12.14 5.43
N SER A 6 -6.10 -11.87 5.55
CA SER A 6 -6.86 -11.30 4.44
C SER A 6 -6.43 -9.84 4.18
N HIS A 7 -6.41 -9.46 2.90
CA HIS A 7 -6.13 -8.09 2.45
C HIS A 7 -7.29 -7.50 1.62
N SER A 8 -8.50 -8.06 1.74
CA SER A 8 -9.67 -7.63 0.97
C SER A 8 -9.99 -6.14 1.11
N GLU A 9 -9.64 -5.52 2.24
CA GLU A 9 -9.79 -4.09 2.51
C GLU A 9 -8.99 -3.19 1.55
N GLN A 10 -7.96 -3.74 0.89
CA GLN A 10 -7.16 -3.00 -0.11
C GLN A 10 -7.78 -3.03 -1.51
N LEU A 11 -8.74 -3.92 -1.79
CA LEU A 11 -9.37 -4.06 -3.11
C LEU A 11 -9.99 -2.75 -3.62
N PRO A 12 -10.74 -1.95 -2.82
CA PRO A 12 -11.28 -0.68 -3.31
C PRO A 12 -10.19 0.33 -3.71
N ARG A 13 -9.03 0.31 -3.06
CA ARG A 13 -7.89 1.19 -3.38
C ARG A 13 -7.19 0.73 -4.65
N LEU A 14 -7.01 -0.58 -4.82
CA LEU A 14 -6.50 -1.17 -6.06
C LEU A 14 -7.42 -0.86 -7.25
N ASN A 15 -8.74 -0.98 -7.09
CA ASN A 15 -9.70 -0.66 -8.15
C ASN A 15 -9.59 0.81 -8.58
N ARG A 16 -9.39 1.73 -7.62
CA ARG A 16 -9.14 3.15 -7.93
C ARG A 16 -7.83 3.35 -8.70
N ALA A 17 -6.74 2.71 -8.27
CA ALA A 17 -5.45 2.78 -8.97
C ALA A 17 -5.55 2.20 -10.40
N ALA A 18 -6.29 1.11 -10.60
CA ALA A 18 -6.56 0.54 -11.92
C ALA A 18 -7.32 1.53 -12.82
N GLY A 19 -8.34 2.20 -12.30
CA GLY A 19 -9.05 3.25 -13.03
C GLY A 19 -8.15 4.44 -13.44
N GLN A 20 -7.21 4.83 -12.57
CA GLN A 20 -6.21 5.85 -12.91
C GLN A 20 -5.27 5.40 -14.04
N ILE A 21 -4.84 4.13 -14.03
CA ILE A 21 -4.02 3.55 -15.11
C ILE A 21 -4.78 3.56 -16.45
N GLU A 22 -6.06 3.19 -16.45
CA GLU A 22 -6.89 3.29 -17.65
C GLU A 22 -7.05 4.74 -18.14
N GLY A 23 -7.17 5.69 -17.21
CA GLY A 23 -7.14 7.13 -17.52
C GLY A 23 -5.84 7.55 -18.21
N ILE A 24 -4.69 7.10 -17.70
CA ILE A 24 -3.37 7.39 -18.28
C ILE A 24 -3.23 6.79 -19.69
N LYS A 25 -3.71 5.55 -19.90
CA LYS A 25 -3.70 4.93 -21.23
C LYS A 25 -4.46 5.77 -22.24
N ARG A 26 -5.64 6.30 -21.87
CA ARG A 26 -6.39 7.24 -22.72
C ARG A 26 -5.64 8.53 -22.96
N MET A 27 -5.02 9.13 -21.94
CA MET A 27 -4.21 10.34 -22.10
C MET A 27 -3.08 10.17 -23.11
N ILE A 28 -2.41 9.01 -23.09
CA ILE A 28 -1.37 8.66 -24.06
C ILE A 28 -1.98 8.51 -25.46
N GLY A 29 -3.10 7.79 -25.60
CA GLY A 29 -3.78 7.61 -26.89
C GLY A 29 -4.29 8.90 -27.51
N GLU A 30 -4.65 9.89 -26.70
CA GLU A 30 -5.09 11.22 -27.12
C GLU A 30 -3.93 12.21 -27.35
N GLY A 31 -2.68 11.83 -27.06
CA GLY A 31 -1.53 12.73 -27.20
C GLY A 31 -1.51 13.89 -26.20
N GLN A 32 -2.04 13.68 -24.99
CA GLN A 32 -2.04 14.69 -23.92
C GLN A 32 -0.62 15.12 -23.53
N TYR A 33 -0.51 16.30 -22.90
CA TYR A 33 0.78 16.89 -22.54
C TYR A 33 1.59 15.99 -21.59
N CYS A 34 2.89 15.84 -21.88
CA CYS A 34 3.75 14.88 -21.18
C CYS A 34 3.83 15.14 -19.67
N VAL A 35 3.79 16.39 -19.22
CA VAL A 35 3.85 16.74 -17.79
C VAL A 35 2.60 16.28 -17.05
N ASP A 36 1.43 16.32 -17.70
CA ASP A 36 0.18 15.85 -17.11
C ASP A 36 0.17 14.33 -16.97
N ILE A 37 0.65 13.62 -18.00
CA ILE A 37 0.83 12.17 -17.98
C ILE A 37 1.79 11.77 -16.83
N LEU A 38 2.94 12.45 -16.74
CA LEU A 38 3.92 12.25 -15.66
C LEU A 38 3.32 12.51 -14.27
N THR A 39 2.45 13.51 -14.15
CA THR A 39 1.76 13.84 -12.90
C THR A 39 0.79 12.72 -12.50
N GLN A 40 0.01 12.20 -13.44
CA GLN A 40 -0.90 11.09 -13.16
C GLN A 40 -0.15 9.80 -12.82
N LEU A 41 0.95 9.50 -13.51
CA LEU A 41 1.81 8.36 -13.17
C LEU A 41 2.36 8.46 -11.73
N ARG A 42 2.78 9.65 -11.29
CA ARG A 42 3.22 9.89 -9.92
C ARG A 42 2.08 9.67 -8.91
N ALA A 43 0.86 10.09 -9.24
CA ALA A 43 -0.32 9.85 -8.40
C ALA A 43 -0.61 8.36 -8.23
N VAL A 44 -0.56 7.58 -9.32
CA VAL A 44 -0.72 6.11 -9.26
C VAL A 44 0.37 5.48 -8.41
N ARG A 45 1.64 5.87 -8.60
CA ARG A 45 2.76 5.36 -7.79
C ARG A 45 2.53 5.61 -6.30
N SER A 46 2.06 6.80 -5.92
CA SER A 46 1.75 7.13 -4.52
C SER A 46 0.60 6.30 -3.95
N ALA A 47 -0.43 6.02 -4.76
CA ALA A 47 -1.54 5.17 -4.36
C ALA A 47 -1.07 3.72 -4.12
N LEU A 48 -0.27 3.17 -5.05
CA LEU A 48 0.30 1.83 -4.92
C LEU A 48 1.20 1.69 -3.69
N LYS A 49 2.05 2.69 -3.43
CA LYS A 49 2.88 2.72 -2.20
C LYS A 49 2.04 2.64 -0.93
N THR A 50 0.91 3.36 -0.90
CA THR A 50 0.01 3.34 0.28
C THR A 50 -0.62 1.95 0.48
N ILE A 51 -0.99 1.29 -0.61
CA ILE A 51 -1.54 -0.07 -0.59
C ILE A 51 -0.49 -1.07 -0.10
N GLU A 52 0.73 -1.01 -0.65
CA GLU A 52 1.86 -1.85 -0.28
C GLU A 52 2.15 -1.77 1.23
N LEU A 53 2.27 -0.55 1.76
CA LEU A 53 2.49 -0.32 3.19
C LEU A 53 1.34 -0.86 4.05
N SER A 54 0.10 -0.81 3.56
CA SER A 54 -1.05 -1.38 4.28
C SER A 54 -0.99 -2.91 4.31
N VAL A 55 -0.59 -3.54 3.21
CA VAL A 55 -0.39 -5.00 3.15
C VAL A 55 0.73 -5.43 4.08
N LEU A 56 1.86 -4.71 4.07
CA LEU A 56 2.98 -4.95 4.96
C LEU A 56 2.58 -4.83 6.44
N GLU A 57 1.81 -3.79 6.79
CA GLU A 57 1.30 -3.58 8.15
C GLU A 57 0.45 -4.78 8.62
N THR A 58 -0.47 -5.24 7.78
CA THR A 58 -1.30 -6.42 8.08
C THR A 58 -0.43 -7.68 8.24
N HIS A 59 0.57 -7.87 7.37
CA HIS A 59 1.48 -9.00 7.46
C HIS A 59 2.29 -8.99 8.77
N MET A 60 2.86 -7.84 9.13
CA MET A 60 3.62 -7.68 10.37
C MET A 60 2.75 -7.96 11.59
N LYS A 61 1.52 -7.42 11.64
CA LYS A 61 0.57 -7.67 12.74
C LYS A 61 0.23 -9.16 12.85
N SER A 62 -0.06 -9.84 11.75
CA SER A 62 -0.41 -11.26 11.78
C SER A 62 0.78 -12.16 12.14
N CYS A 63 1.94 -11.98 11.49
CA CYS A 63 3.08 -12.88 11.68
C CYS A 63 3.85 -12.67 13.00
N LEU A 64 3.87 -11.45 13.55
CA LEU A 64 4.57 -11.18 14.81
C LEU A 64 3.71 -11.51 16.04
N THR A 65 2.38 -11.54 15.88
CA THR A 65 1.46 -11.95 16.96
C THR A 65 1.58 -13.44 17.27
N ASP A 66 1.88 -14.27 16.26
CA ASP A 66 1.95 -15.73 16.42
C ASP A 66 3.29 -16.25 16.97
N ARG A 67 4.38 -15.47 16.95
CA ARG A 67 5.73 -16.06 17.12
C ARG A 67 6.68 -15.44 18.15
N CYS A 68 6.50 -14.20 18.63
CA CYS A 68 7.65 -13.53 19.27
C CYS A 68 7.50 -12.78 20.60
N CYS A 69 6.33 -12.38 21.12
CA CYS A 69 6.34 -11.53 22.34
C CYS A 69 5.27 -11.85 23.39
N THR A 70 5.62 -11.62 24.66
CA THR A 70 4.71 -11.55 25.80
C THR A 70 3.99 -10.20 25.83
N GLY A 71 2.65 -10.19 25.69
CA GLY A 71 1.78 -9.00 25.79
C GLY A 71 1.41 -8.34 24.45
N GLU A 72 0.11 -8.31 24.11
CA GLU A 72 -0.42 -7.76 22.84
C GLU A 72 -0.12 -6.27 22.64
N LYS A 73 -0.30 -5.46 23.68
CA LYS A 73 -0.22 -4.00 23.58
C LYS A 73 1.19 -3.48 23.22
N GLN A 74 2.22 -4.09 23.79
CA GLN A 74 3.62 -3.71 23.51
C GLN A 74 4.05 -4.07 22.08
N ARG A 75 3.42 -5.10 21.46
CA ARG A 75 3.71 -5.49 20.07
C ARG A 75 3.10 -4.54 19.06
N ASP A 76 1.83 -4.19 19.23
CA ASP A 76 1.14 -3.29 18.30
C ASP A 76 1.83 -1.92 18.25
N ASP A 77 2.32 -1.44 19.40
CA ASP A 77 3.08 -0.20 19.49
C ASP A 77 4.40 -0.29 18.70
N GLN A 78 5.16 -1.38 18.84
CA GLN A 78 6.43 -1.61 18.10
C GLN A 78 6.23 -1.75 16.59
N ILE A 79 5.17 -2.45 16.17
CA ILE A 79 4.84 -2.59 14.73
C ILE A 79 4.45 -1.23 14.16
N THR A 80 3.63 -0.47 14.87
CA THR A 80 3.23 0.87 14.46
C THR A 80 4.43 1.81 14.36
N GLU A 81 5.38 1.71 15.28
CA GLU A 81 6.64 2.47 15.24
C GLU A 81 7.45 2.14 13.98
N ILE A 82 7.72 0.85 13.70
CA ILE A 82 8.47 0.43 12.51
C ILE A 82 7.76 0.86 11.21
N MET A 83 6.44 0.68 11.14
CA MET A 83 5.66 1.12 9.98
C MET A 83 5.72 2.63 9.78
N THR A 84 5.75 3.40 10.87
CA THR A 84 5.88 4.86 10.81
C THR A 84 7.27 5.26 10.34
N LEU A 85 8.32 4.56 10.77
CA LEU A 85 9.69 4.78 10.28
C LEU A 85 9.79 4.46 8.79
N LEU A 86 9.30 3.31 8.33
CA LEU A 86 9.27 2.95 6.90
C LEU A 86 8.51 3.98 6.07
N LYS A 87 7.35 4.45 6.55
CA LYS A 87 6.56 5.52 5.91
C LYS A 87 7.30 6.86 5.82
N LYS A 88 8.18 7.16 6.79
CA LYS A 88 8.86 8.45 6.92
C LYS A 88 10.18 8.55 6.15
N TYR A 89 10.87 7.43 5.93
CA TYR A 89 12.23 7.41 5.39
C TYR A 89 12.34 6.94 3.92
N GLU A 90 11.22 6.77 3.22
CA GLU A 90 11.16 6.43 1.78
C GLU A 90 10.27 7.35 0.96
#